data_AF-X0Z0I1-F1
#
_entry.id   AF-X0Z0I1-F1
#
_cell.length_a   1.000
_cell.length_b   1.000
_cell.length_c   1.000
_cell.angle_alpha   90.00
_cell.angle_beta   90.00
_cell.angle_gamma   90.00
#
_symmetry.space_group_name_H-M   'P 1'
#
loop_
_entity.id
_entity.type
_entity.pdbx_description
1 polymer ?
#
loop_
_entity_poly.entity_id
_entity_poly.type
_entity_poly.pdbx_seq_one_letter_code
_entity_poly.pdbx_strand_id
1 'polypeptide(L)'
;YGPGTKEYYFLPEDYDIPPGMGFAYCEVEKQGIYQYELEIGASITLVIWDNDGSFITAVTKLMGFFRRVTINEMLGRPMNQDFIREGVSLLTWFLIHINDIFTGDELFVLNPITWQNLNITPTTYDISKTWKFSGPDYSIQPSDALVDVAAPGIKSQWYNNATERGDNYMEWLLTDTIPGDIVSTIWTQFSFDLIQLWIKNFEIHIDVSELLGFAQGTPVNIAAAFDGCDLETYLFTHHLAGAFLYNDSMPKDGKLSVNYEPLRYPNGTTVAIDNSYVEVPKSSELTHRLILGEIGSFNFEKPVINPSNKSISWGLSLQDVNLSAVPVGIGLDSYLKAPEEHLDYIYLCLYVTYSSDNLKFLKL
;
A
#
# COMPACT_ATOMS: atom_id res chain seq x y z
N TYR A 1 -21.99 -0.15 -14.75
CA TYR A 1 -21.61 1.05 -15.54
C TYR A 1 -22.82 1.53 -16.33
N GLY A 2 -22.85 2.80 -16.78
CA GLY A 2 -23.90 3.37 -17.65
C GLY A 2 -23.74 2.97 -19.14
N PRO A 3 -24.28 3.73 -20.12
CA PRO A 3 -24.13 3.40 -21.55
C PRO A 3 -22.64 3.26 -21.89
N GLY A 4 -22.31 2.22 -22.65
CA GLY A 4 -20.99 1.59 -22.68
C GLY A 4 -19.79 2.54 -22.82
N THR A 5 -18.74 2.27 -22.04
CA THR A 5 -17.46 2.96 -22.13
C THR A 5 -16.64 2.37 -23.27
N LYS A 6 -16.07 3.23 -24.11
CA LYS A 6 -15.18 2.86 -25.20
C LYS A 6 -13.75 3.30 -24.88
N GLU A 7 -12.82 2.37 -25.02
CA GLU A 7 -11.38 2.60 -24.90
C GLU A 7 -10.72 2.25 -26.25
N TYR A 8 -9.72 3.03 -26.63
CA TYR A 8 -8.96 2.80 -27.86
C TYR A 8 -7.51 2.49 -27.49
N TYR A 9 -7.03 1.36 -27.97
CA TYR A 9 -5.66 0.90 -27.79
C TYR A 9 -4.98 0.79 -29.14
N PHE A 10 -3.73 1.21 -29.24
CA PHE A 10 -2.99 1.22 -30.50
C PHE A 10 -2.03 0.04 -30.55
N LEU A 11 -1.80 -0.46 -31.77
CA LEU A 11 -0.75 -1.43 -32.03
C LEU A 11 0.63 -0.78 -31.76
N PRO A 12 1.51 -1.40 -30.98
CA PRO A 12 2.87 -0.91 -30.78
C PRO A 12 3.67 -0.82 -32.09
N GLU A 13 4.62 0.11 -32.17
CA GLU A 13 5.38 0.43 -33.40
C GLU A 13 6.23 -0.75 -33.93
N ASP A 14 6.52 -1.74 -33.09
CA ASP A 14 7.34 -2.92 -33.40
C ASP A 14 6.55 -4.11 -33.97
N TYR A 15 5.26 -3.91 -34.26
CA TYR A 15 4.41 -4.87 -34.96
C TYR A 15 4.10 -4.38 -36.38
N ASP A 16 4.16 -5.31 -37.33
CA ASP A 16 3.99 -4.97 -38.75
C ASP A 16 2.54 -4.60 -39.07
N ILE A 17 2.38 -3.50 -39.81
CA ILE A 17 1.11 -3.07 -40.41
C ILE A 17 1.26 -3.11 -41.95
N PRO A 18 0.29 -3.66 -42.70
CA PRO A 18 0.37 -3.66 -44.15
C PRO A 18 0.45 -2.24 -44.72
N PRO A 19 1.22 -2.01 -45.79
CA PRO A 19 1.35 -0.69 -46.39
C PRO A 19 0.00 -0.10 -46.79
N GLY A 20 -0.21 1.18 -46.48
CA GLY A 20 -1.43 1.92 -46.87
C GLY A 20 -2.63 1.75 -45.95
N MET A 21 -2.50 1.03 -44.83
CA MET A 21 -3.60 0.80 -43.88
C MET A 21 -3.71 1.83 -42.75
N GLY A 22 -2.81 2.83 -42.68
CA GLY A 22 -2.77 3.79 -41.58
C GLY A 22 -2.20 3.16 -40.30
N PHE A 23 -2.83 3.41 -39.15
CA PHE A 23 -2.53 2.70 -37.90
C PHE A 23 -3.58 1.63 -37.59
N ALA A 24 -3.15 0.59 -36.88
CA ALA A 24 -4.02 -0.42 -36.33
C ALA A 24 -4.41 -0.03 -34.90
N TYR A 25 -5.69 -0.19 -34.57
CA TYR A 25 -6.20 0.08 -33.24
C TYR A 25 -7.26 -0.95 -32.83
N CYS A 26 -7.33 -1.22 -31.53
CA CYS A 26 -8.33 -2.05 -30.89
C CYS A 26 -9.33 -1.15 -30.18
N GLU A 27 -10.60 -1.26 -30.57
CA GLU A 27 -11.73 -0.68 -29.86
C GLU A 27 -12.18 -1.69 -28.79
N VAL A 28 -12.09 -1.29 -27.53
CA VAL A 28 -12.54 -2.07 -26.38
C VAL A 28 -13.82 -1.44 -25.85
N GLU A 29 -14.95 -2.12 -26.04
CA GLU A 29 -16.23 -1.67 -25.52
C GLU A 29 -16.61 -2.44 -24.27
N LYS A 30 -16.96 -1.71 -23.21
CA LYS A 30 -17.41 -2.24 -21.93
C LYS A 30 -18.85 -1.85 -21.69
N GLN A 31 -19.74 -2.81 -21.48
CA GLN A 31 -21.16 -2.54 -21.27
C GLN A 31 -21.74 -3.47 -20.21
N GLY A 32 -22.74 -2.97 -19.45
CA GLY A 32 -23.51 -3.78 -18.51
C GLY A 32 -23.22 -3.53 -17.03
N ILE A 33 -23.63 -4.50 -16.22
CA ILE A 33 -23.67 -4.41 -14.75
C ILE A 33 -22.89 -5.58 -14.15
N TYR A 34 -22.15 -5.31 -13.07
CA TYR A 34 -21.56 -6.32 -12.20
C TYR A 34 -22.00 -6.05 -10.76
N GLN A 35 -22.00 -7.10 -9.96
CA GLN A 35 -22.08 -7.04 -8.50
C GLN A 35 -20.68 -7.18 -7.93
N TYR A 36 -20.48 -6.67 -6.71
CA TYR A 36 -19.25 -6.91 -5.99
C TYR A 36 -19.53 -7.29 -4.55
N GLU A 37 -18.71 -8.20 -4.03
CA GLU A 37 -18.63 -8.53 -2.61
C GLU A 37 -17.28 -8.06 -2.09
N LEU A 38 -17.28 -7.39 -0.94
CA LEU A 38 -16.09 -6.82 -0.33
C LEU A 38 -15.89 -7.42 1.05
N GLU A 39 -14.79 -8.13 1.24
CA GLU A 39 -14.32 -8.60 2.53
C GLU A 39 -13.13 -7.76 2.97
N ILE A 40 -13.05 -7.41 4.26
CA ILE A 40 -11.97 -6.58 4.81
C ILE A 40 -11.48 -7.23 6.10
N GLY A 41 -10.16 -7.37 6.21
CA GLY A 41 -9.48 -7.75 7.44
C GLY A 41 -8.53 -6.67 7.93
N ALA A 42 -8.39 -6.56 9.25
CA ALA A 42 -7.44 -5.65 9.88
C ALA A 42 -6.79 -6.33 11.09
N SER A 43 -5.50 -6.10 11.25
CA SER A 43 -4.71 -6.46 12.41
C SER A 43 -3.89 -5.26 12.85
N ILE A 44 -3.82 -5.01 14.15
CA ILE A 44 -3.01 -3.94 14.72
C ILE A 44 -2.09 -4.58 15.74
N THR A 45 -0.80 -4.51 15.48
CA THR A 45 0.23 -4.93 16.43
C THR A 45 0.88 -3.71 17.04
N LEU A 46 0.84 -3.61 18.37
CA LEU A 46 1.60 -2.62 19.14
C LEU A 46 2.68 -3.36 19.93
N VAL A 47 3.94 -3.06 19.65
CA VAL A 47 5.08 -3.50 20.44
C VAL A 47 5.61 -2.30 21.20
N ILE A 48 5.72 -2.45 22.51
CA ILE A 48 6.37 -1.49 23.40
C ILE A 48 7.62 -2.18 23.90
N TRP A 49 8.77 -1.67 23.48
CA TRP A 49 10.04 -2.12 24.02
C TRP A 49 10.37 -1.30 25.26
N ASP A 50 10.37 -1.98 26.39
CA ASP A 50 10.67 -1.43 27.71
C ASP A 50 11.72 -2.35 28.35
N ASN A 51 12.96 -1.87 28.42
CA ASN A 51 14.12 -2.70 28.77
C ASN A 51 14.12 -3.11 30.25
N ASP A 52 13.61 -2.25 31.14
CA ASP A 52 13.62 -2.48 32.58
C ASP A 52 12.21 -2.71 33.17
N GLY A 53 11.16 -2.58 32.37
CA GLY A 53 9.78 -2.83 32.77
C GLY A 53 9.15 -1.66 33.53
N SER A 54 9.86 -0.55 33.68
CA SER A 54 9.42 0.64 34.43
C SER A 54 8.23 1.30 33.74
N PHE A 55 8.29 1.44 32.42
CA PHE A 55 7.23 2.03 31.59
C PHE A 55 5.94 1.21 31.61
N ILE A 56 6.02 -0.10 31.33
CA ILE A 56 4.86 -1.01 31.34
C ILE A 56 4.23 -1.04 32.73
N THR A 57 5.05 -1.05 33.79
CA THR A 57 4.56 -1.00 35.16
C THR A 57 3.81 0.30 35.44
N ALA A 58 4.35 1.43 35.02
CA ALA A 58 3.70 2.74 35.18
C ALA A 58 2.38 2.83 34.42
N VAL A 59 2.35 2.44 33.14
CA VAL A 59 1.14 2.40 32.31
C VAL A 59 0.08 1.48 32.92
N THR A 60 0.46 0.29 33.39
CA THR A 60 -0.47 -0.65 34.01
C THR A 60 -1.10 -0.08 35.28
N LYS A 61 -0.32 0.62 36.12
CA LYS A 61 -0.85 1.31 37.31
C LYS A 61 -1.84 2.40 36.94
N LEU A 62 -1.51 3.25 35.95
CA LEU A 62 -2.40 4.31 35.46
C LEU A 62 -3.68 3.73 34.87
N MET A 63 -3.58 2.75 33.97
CA MET A 63 -4.74 2.07 33.37
C MET A 63 -5.63 1.40 34.42
N GLY A 64 -5.03 0.74 35.42
CA GLY A 64 -5.76 0.12 36.52
C GLY A 64 -6.55 1.13 37.36
N PHE A 65 -6.00 2.32 37.57
CA PHE A 65 -6.71 3.42 38.21
C PHE A 65 -7.83 3.98 37.32
N PHE A 66 -7.54 4.35 36.07
CA PHE A 66 -8.55 4.91 35.15
C PHE A 66 -9.70 3.94 34.85
N ARG A 67 -9.42 2.64 34.75
CA ARG A 67 -10.48 1.63 34.61
C ARG A 67 -11.42 1.63 35.82
N ARG A 68 -10.90 1.81 37.04
CA ARG A 68 -11.72 1.96 38.25
C ARG A 68 -12.50 3.28 38.24
N VAL A 69 -11.94 4.36 37.71
CA VAL A 69 -12.65 5.65 37.51
C VAL A 69 -13.86 5.42 36.60
N THR A 70 -13.66 4.86 35.41
CA THR A 70 -14.73 4.59 34.43
C THR A 70 -15.82 3.68 35.01
N ILE A 71 -15.45 2.62 35.74
CA ILE A 71 -16.42 1.73 36.38
C ILE A 71 -17.23 2.48 37.45
N ASN A 72 -16.61 3.33 38.26
CA ASN A 72 -17.31 4.11 39.28
C ASN A 72 -18.26 5.15 38.65
N GLU A 73 -17.86 5.79 37.56
CA GLU A 73 -18.73 6.68 36.78
C GLU A 73 -19.92 5.95 36.17
N MET A 74 -19.69 4.79 35.53
CA MET A 74 -20.75 3.95 34.96
C MET A 74 -21.75 3.46 36.02
N LEU A 75 -21.28 3.22 37.25
CA LEU A 75 -22.12 2.79 38.36
C LEU A 75 -22.73 3.96 39.15
N GLY A 76 -22.51 5.21 38.74
CA GLY A 76 -23.03 6.41 39.42
C GLY A 76 -22.54 6.57 40.86
N ARG A 77 -21.37 6.01 41.20
CA ARG A 77 -20.83 6.04 42.55
C ARG A 77 -20.11 7.38 42.80
N PRO A 78 -20.38 8.06 43.93
CA PRO A 78 -19.63 9.27 44.26
C PRO A 78 -18.14 8.94 44.46
N MET A 79 -17.25 9.68 43.82
CA MET A 79 -15.81 9.57 44.05
C MET A 79 -15.50 10.04 45.47
N ASN A 80 -15.04 9.13 46.32
CA ASN A 80 -14.67 9.48 47.69
C ASN A 80 -13.29 10.17 47.73
N GLN A 81 -13.01 10.84 48.84
CA GLN A 81 -11.78 11.61 49.01
C GLN A 81 -10.52 10.74 48.96
N ASP A 82 -10.62 9.48 49.40
CA ASP A 82 -9.53 8.51 49.35
C ASP A 82 -9.17 8.11 47.91
N PHE A 83 -10.17 7.98 47.04
CA PHE A 83 -9.98 7.68 45.62
C PHE A 83 -9.37 8.85 44.86
N ILE A 84 -9.75 10.09 45.20
CA ILE A 84 -9.10 11.30 44.67
C ILE A 84 -7.65 11.38 45.15
N ARG A 85 -7.39 11.09 46.43
CA ARG A 85 -6.02 11.06 46.99
C ARG A 85 -5.16 9.99 46.33
N GLU A 86 -5.72 8.81 46.07
CA GLU A 86 -5.05 7.75 45.31
C GLU A 86 -4.67 8.23 43.91
N GLY A 87 -5.60 8.88 43.20
CA GLY A 87 -5.34 9.44 41.86
C GLY A 87 -4.25 10.52 41.86
N VAL A 88 -4.33 11.48 42.80
CA VAL A 88 -3.31 12.51 42.96
C VAL A 88 -1.96 11.89 43.31
N SER A 89 -1.91 10.95 44.26
CA SER A 89 -0.66 10.26 44.64
C SER A 89 -0.07 9.47 43.48
N LEU A 90 -0.89 8.85 42.64
CA LEU A 90 -0.44 8.10 41.48
C LEU A 90 0.12 9.02 40.39
N LEU A 91 -0.54 10.14 40.13
CA LEU A 91 -0.06 11.15 39.17
C LEU A 91 1.23 11.81 39.68
N THR A 92 1.31 12.16 40.96
CA THR A 92 2.54 12.69 41.57
C THR A 92 3.68 11.67 41.53
N TRP A 93 3.40 10.40 41.85
CA TRP A 93 4.38 9.32 41.71
C TRP A 93 4.89 9.21 40.27
N PHE A 94 3.98 9.20 39.29
CA PHE A 94 4.32 9.12 37.86
C PHE A 94 5.20 10.29 37.43
N LEU A 95 4.86 11.53 37.84
CA LEU A 95 5.63 12.72 37.49
C LEU A 95 7.02 12.74 38.13
N ILE A 96 7.16 12.31 39.38
CA ILE A 96 8.45 12.27 40.08
C ILE A 96 9.38 11.23 39.45
N HIS A 97 8.82 10.08 39.07
CA HIS A 97 9.60 8.98 38.49
C HIS A 97 9.61 9.04 36.96
N ILE A 98 9.21 10.15 36.33
CA ILE A 98 9.01 10.17 34.88
C ILE A 98 10.32 9.93 34.11
N ASN A 99 11.45 10.38 34.64
CA ASN A 99 12.79 10.09 34.11
C ASN A 99 13.28 8.67 34.43
N ASP A 100 12.73 8.04 35.47
CA ASP A 100 13.00 6.63 35.77
C ASP A 100 12.08 5.69 34.97
N ILE A 101 10.99 6.23 34.41
CA ILE A 101 9.96 5.52 33.63
C ILE A 101 10.27 5.63 32.13
N PHE A 102 10.85 6.73 31.69
CA PHE A 102 11.33 6.95 30.33
C PHE A 102 12.85 7.18 30.40
N THR A 103 13.59 6.16 30.03
CA THR A 103 15.04 6.07 30.13
C THR A 103 15.77 6.57 28.86
N GLY A 104 15.03 6.86 27.78
CA GLY A 104 15.62 7.31 26.52
C GLY A 104 16.09 6.16 25.62
N ASP A 105 15.60 4.95 25.83
CA ASP A 105 15.77 3.82 24.89
C ASP A 105 14.43 3.10 24.62
N GLU A 106 13.32 3.83 24.74
CA GLU A 106 11.98 3.29 24.47
C GLU A 106 11.68 3.30 22.98
N LEU A 107 11.23 2.15 22.48
CA LEU A 107 10.75 1.99 21.12
C LEU A 107 9.29 1.56 21.12
N PHE A 108 8.46 2.36 20.45
CA PHE A 108 7.07 2.03 20.16
C PHE A 108 6.96 1.66 18.69
N VAL A 109 6.52 0.44 18.42
CA VAL A 109 6.26 -0.03 17.06
C VAL A 109 4.78 -0.30 16.92
N LEU A 110 4.12 0.46 16.05
CA LEU A 110 2.74 0.25 15.64
C LEU A 110 2.75 -0.28 14.21
N ASN A 111 2.24 -1.48 14.01
CA ASN A 111 2.10 -2.11 12.71
C ASN A 111 0.62 -2.41 12.43
N PRO A 112 -0.10 -1.47 11.81
CA PRO A 112 -1.38 -1.78 11.17
C PRO A 112 -1.13 -2.61 9.92
N ILE A 113 -1.88 -3.69 9.79
CA ILE A 113 -1.96 -4.50 8.58
C ILE A 113 -3.42 -4.56 8.20
N THR A 114 -3.75 -4.14 6.99
CA THR A 114 -5.10 -4.26 6.45
C THR A 114 -5.07 -5.05 5.16
N TRP A 115 -6.14 -5.76 4.87
CA TRP A 115 -6.37 -6.33 3.55
C TRP A 115 -7.84 -6.19 3.18
N GLN A 116 -8.07 -6.16 1.89
CA GLN A 116 -9.39 -6.18 1.31
C GLN A 116 -9.40 -7.19 0.16
N ASN A 117 -10.47 -7.95 0.08
CA ASN A 117 -10.75 -8.85 -1.02
C ASN A 117 -12.05 -8.39 -1.70
N LEU A 118 -11.94 -8.01 -2.96
CA LEU A 118 -13.05 -7.56 -3.79
C LEU A 118 -13.36 -8.63 -4.83
N ASN A 119 -14.44 -9.37 -4.62
CA ASN A 119 -14.95 -10.31 -5.61
C ASN A 119 -15.95 -9.59 -6.53
N ILE A 120 -15.60 -9.41 -7.80
CA ILE A 120 -16.46 -8.82 -8.82
C ILE A 120 -17.14 -9.96 -9.58
N THR A 121 -18.47 -10.02 -9.49
CA THR A 121 -19.29 -10.97 -10.24
C THR A 121 -20.07 -10.24 -11.35
N PRO A 122 -19.72 -10.44 -12.63
CA PRO A 122 -20.47 -9.86 -13.74
C PRO A 122 -21.92 -10.39 -13.76
N THR A 123 -22.90 -9.52 -14.00
CA THR A 123 -24.31 -9.95 -14.22
C THR A 123 -24.69 -9.85 -15.69
N THR A 124 -24.51 -8.67 -16.27
CA THR A 124 -24.69 -8.41 -17.72
C THR A 124 -23.46 -7.74 -18.32
N TYR A 125 -22.36 -7.71 -17.57
CA TYR A 125 -21.15 -7.03 -17.98
C TYR A 125 -20.42 -7.84 -19.05
N ASP A 126 -20.12 -7.18 -20.16
CA ASP A 126 -19.47 -7.75 -21.33
C ASP A 126 -18.36 -6.82 -21.83
N ILE A 127 -17.29 -7.43 -22.32
CA ILE A 127 -16.17 -6.73 -22.94
C ILE A 127 -16.07 -7.25 -24.37
N SER A 128 -16.11 -6.36 -25.35
CA SER A 128 -15.80 -6.71 -26.74
C SER A 128 -14.51 -6.02 -27.19
N LYS A 129 -13.66 -6.75 -27.92
CA LYS A 129 -12.41 -6.25 -28.48
C LYS A 129 -12.47 -6.35 -30.00
N THR A 130 -12.44 -5.20 -30.67
CA THR A 130 -12.57 -5.13 -32.13
C THR A 130 -11.37 -4.42 -32.74
N TRP A 131 -10.59 -5.14 -33.54
CA TRP A 131 -9.42 -4.60 -34.23
C TRP A 131 -9.80 -3.98 -35.58
N LYS A 132 -9.33 -2.75 -35.82
CA LYS A 132 -9.59 -1.96 -37.04
C LYS A 132 -8.32 -1.28 -37.56
N PHE A 133 -8.35 -0.91 -38.84
CA PHE A 133 -7.37 -0.04 -39.47
C PHE A 133 -7.99 1.33 -39.76
N SER A 134 -7.32 2.42 -39.37
CA SER A 134 -7.78 3.80 -39.62
C SER A 134 -7.81 4.16 -41.11
N GLY A 135 -7.13 3.37 -41.95
CA GLY A 135 -6.94 3.72 -43.35
C GLY A 135 -6.01 4.92 -43.54
N PRO A 136 -5.89 5.41 -44.79
CA PRO A 136 -4.85 6.37 -45.19
C PRO A 136 -5.07 7.80 -44.67
N ASP A 137 -6.23 8.11 -44.09
CA ASP A 137 -6.53 9.42 -43.51
C ASP A 137 -6.08 9.55 -42.04
N TYR A 138 -5.64 8.43 -41.43
CA TYR A 138 -5.16 8.35 -40.05
C TYR A 138 -6.19 8.86 -39.02
N SER A 139 -7.47 8.77 -39.35
CA SER A 139 -8.56 9.15 -38.45
C SER A 139 -9.32 7.92 -37.96
N ILE A 140 -9.74 7.92 -36.70
CA ILE A 140 -10.56 6.84 -36.14
C ILE A 140 -12.01 7.11 -36.50
N GLN A 141 -12.62 6.20 -37.24
CA GLN A 141 -14.02 6.30 -37.66
C GLN A 141 -14.80 5.01 -37.36
N PRO A 142 -16.11 5.09 -37.10
CA PRO A 142 -16.94 3.90 -36.93
C PRO A 142 -16.94 2.96 -38.16
N SER A 143 -16.68 3.50 -39.35
CA SER A 143 -16.64 2.79 -40.63
C SER A 143 -15.31 2.12 -40.97
N ASP A 144 -14.31 2.24 -40.10
CA ASP A 144 -12.98 1.69 -40.32
C ASP A 144 -13.00 0.17 -40.52
N ALA A 145 -12.13 -0.30 -41.42
CA ALA A 145 -12.13 -1.70 -41.85
C ALA A 145 -11.62 -2.60 -40.72
N LEU A 146 -12.35 -3.70 -40.47
CA LEU A 146 -11.91 -4.74 -39.54
C LEU A 146 -10.60 -5.36 -40.03
N VAL A 147 -9.65 -5.55 -39.11
CA VAL A 147 -8.31 -6.08 -39.41
C VAL A 147 -8.39 -7.43 -40.14
N ASP A 148 -9.22 -8.36 -39.64
CA ASP A 148 -9.35 -9.70 -40.23
C ASP A 148 -9.99 -9.71 -41.62
N VAL A 149 -10.71 -8.63 -41.99
CA VAL A 149 -11.31 -8.47 -43.33
C VAL A 149 -10.31 -7.85 -44.29
N ALA A 150 -9.58 -6.82 -43.85
CA ALA A 150 -8.62 -6.09 -44.67
C ALA A 150 -7.29 -6.83 -44.86
N ALA A 151 -6.87 -7.61 -43.86
CA ALA A 151 -5.63 -8.38 -43.87
C ALA A 151 -5.82 -9.73 -43.14
N PRO A 152 -6.45 -10.72 -43.79
CA PRO A 152 -6.72 -12.02 -43.18
C PRO A 152 -5.45 -12.69 -42.62
N GLY A 153 -5.50 -13.12 -41.37
CA GLY A 153 -4.42 -13.85 -40.69
C GLY A 153 -3.37 -12.97 -40.00
N ILE A 154 -3.42 -11.65 -40.14
CA ILE A 154 -2.44 -10.77 -39.49
C ILE A 154 -2.59 -10.74 -37.96
N LYS A 155 -3.82 -10.85 -37.45
CA LYS A 155 -4.09 -10.94 -36.00
C LYS A 155 -3.41 -12.16 -35.36
N SER A 156 -3.40 -13.30 -36.06
CA SER A 156 -2.69 -14.51 -35.62
C SER A 156 -1.17 -14.34 -35.62
N GLN A 157 -0.61 -13.59 -36.59
CA GLN A 157 0.81 -13.25 -36.60
C GLN A 157 1.18 -12.35 -35.42
N TRP A 158 0.38 -11.32 -35.15
CA TRP A 158 0.57 -10.48 -33.97
C TRP A 158 0.49 -11.29 -32.67
N TYR A 159 -0.44 -12.24 -32.59
CA TYR A 159 -0.60 -13.07 -31.39
C TYR A 159 0.64 -13.94 -31.15
N ASN A 160 1.12 -14.64 -32.19
CA ASN A 160 2.33 -15.46 -32.08
C ASN A 160 3.55 -14.62 -31.70
N ASN A 161 3.71 -13.43 -32.30
CA ASN A 161 4.79 -12.52 -31.96
C ASN A 161 4.70 -12.05 -30.50
N ALA A 162 3.50 -11.77 -30.00
CA ALA A 162 3.28 -11.36 -28.63
C ALA A 162 3.69 -12.47 -27.66
N THR A 163 3.25 -13.71 -27.92
CA THR A 163 3.64 -14.90 -27.14
C THR A 163 5.14 -15.18 -27.16
N GLU A 164 5.79 -15.06 -28.33
CA GLU A 164 7.24 -15.24 -28.45
C GLU A 164 8.04 -14.17 -27.70
N ARG A 165 7.52 -12.94 -27.60
CA ARG A 165 8.15 -11.81 -26.92
C ARG A 165 7.78 -11.69 -25.44
N GLY A 166 6.77 -12.43 -24.97
CA GLY A 166 6.18 -12.24 -23.64
C GLY A 166 5.50 -10.88 -23.49
N ASP A 167 4.88 -10.38 -24.57
CA ASP A 167 4.18 -9.10 -24.59
C ASP A 167 2.74 -9.27 -24.07
N ASN A 168 2.61 -9.27 -22.74
CA ASN A 168 1.33 -9.44 -22.03
C ASN A 168 0.27 -8.39 -22.43
N TYR A 169 0.69 -7.21 -22.92
CA TYR A 169 -0.23 -6.17 -23.40
C TYR A 169 -0.88 -6.60 -24.70
N MET A 170 -0.08 -7.04 -25.67
CA MET A 170 -0.60 -7.51 -26.96
C MET A 170 -1.31 -8.86 -26.83
N GLU A 171 -0.81 -9.78 -26.01
CA GLU A 171 -1.49 -11.05 -25.74
C GLU A 171 -2.91 -10.82 -25.21
N TRP A 172 -3.07 -9.90 -24.25
CA TRP A 172 -4.41 -9.54 -23.75
C TRP A 172 -5.27 -8.92 -24.84
N LEU A 173 -4.78 -7.93 -25.59
CA LEU A 173 -5.58 -7.27 -26.64
C LEU A 173 -6.03 -8.23 -27.76
N LEU A 174 -5.25 -9.26 -28.04
CA LEU A 174 -5.49 -10.22 -29.11
C LEU A 174 -6.29 -11.44 -28.66
N THR A 175 -6.33 -11.70 -27.35
CA THR A 175 -7.17 -12.76 -26.77
C THR A 175 -8.64 -12.40 -26.92
N ASP A 176 -9.36 -13.24 -27.66
CA ASP A 176 -10.78 -13.07 -27.90
C ASP A 176 -11.58 -13.12 -26.59
N THR A 177 -12.48 -12.16 -26.44
CA THR A 177 -13.49 -12.20 -25.38
C THR A 177 -14.65 -13.07 -25.87
N ILE A 178 -15.01 -14.09 -25.10
CA ILE A 178 -16.15 -14.96 -25.41
C ILE A 178 -17.41 -14.26 -24.87
N PRO A 179 -18.36 -13.83 -25.72
CA PRO A 179 -19.55 -13.15 -25.25
C PRO A 179 -20.37 -14.04 -24.31
N GLY A 180 -20.72 -13.51 -23.13
CA GLY A 180 -21.47 -14.24 -22.10
C GLY A 180 -20.63 -15.13 -21.18
N ASP A 181 -19.31 -15.13 -21.35
CA ASP A 181 -18.41 -15.78 -20.40
C ASP A 181 -18.27 -14.88 -19.16
N ILE A 182 -19.07 -15.16 -18.14
CA ILE A 182 -19.13 -14.41 -16.89
C ILE A 182 -17.89 -14.78 -16.07
N VAL A 183 -16.86 -13.96 -16.18
CA VAL A 183 -15.61 -14.16 -15.43
C VAL A 183 -15.71 -13.39 -14.13
N SER A 184 -15.84 -14.10 -13.02
CA SER A 184 -15.60 -13.50 -11.72
C SER A 184 -14.12 -13.15 -11.60
N THR A 185 -13.82 -11.93 -11.15
CA THR A 185 -12.45 -11.54 -10.84
C THR A 185 -12.38 -11.18 -9.38
N ILE A 186 -11.40 -11.77 -8.71
CA ILE A 186 -11.08 -11.51 -7.31
C ILE A 186 -9.89 -10.56 -7.32
N TRP A 187 -10.03 -9.42 -6.67
CA TRP A 187 -8.94 -8.48 -6.46
C TRP A 187 -8.66 -8.34 -4.98
N THR A 188 -7.44 -8.71 -4.61
CA THR A 188 -6.93 -8.49 -3.27
C THR A 188 -6.00 -7.28 -3.22
N GLN A 189 -6.19 -6.43 -2.22
CA GLN A 189 -5.22 -5.41 -1.83
C GLN A 189 -4.84 -5.61 -0.37
N PHE A 190 -3.57 -5.36 -0.03
CA PHE A 190 -3.12 -5.27 1.35
C PHE A 190 -2.36 -3.96 1.58
N SER A 191 -2.38 -3.50 2.83
CA SER A 191 -1.49 -2.47 3.36
C SER A 191 -0.70 -3.09 4.50
N PHE A 192 0.62 -2.91 4.46
CA PHE A 192 1.50 -3.24 5.56
C PHE A 192 2.22 -1.97 6.00
N ASP A 193 1.73 -1.38 7.08
CA ASP A 193 2.19 -0.10 7.61
C ASP A 193 3.06 -0.31 8.84
N LEU A 194 4.16 0.40 8.96
CA LEU A 194 5.02 0.33 10.14
C LEU A 194 5.37 1.72 10.61
N ILE A 195 4.82 2.09 11.76
CA ILE A 195 5.08 3.35 12.43
C ILE A 195 5.97 3.04 13.64
N GLN A 196 7.13 3.68 13.69
CA GLN A 196 8.09 3.53 14.78
C GLN A 196 8.33 4.89 15.42
N LEU A 197 8.06 4.98 16.71
CA LEU A 197 8.46 6.12 17.52
C LEU A 197 9.59 5.66 18.44
N TRP A 198 10.78 6.19 18.21
CA TRP A 198 11.92 5.99 19.08
C TRP A 198 12.12 7.23 19.93
N ILE A 199 12.13 7.05 21.24
CA ILE A 199 12.51 8.07 22.22
C ILE A 199 13.96 7.78 22.60
N LYS A 200 14.89 8.54 22.02
CA LYS A 200 16.34 8.35 22.20
C LYS A 200 16.92 9.16 23.35
N ASN A 201 16.23 10.23 23.73
CA ASN A 201 16.54 10.97 24.94
C ASN A 201 15.23 11.46 25.55
N PHE A 202 15.06 11.26 26.85
CA PHE A 202 13.96 11.81 27.61
C PHE A 202 14.50 12.24 28.98
N GLU A 203 14.55 13.54 29.22
CA GLU A 203 14.95 14.09 30.51
C GLU A 203 14.07 15.29 30.82
N ILE A 204 13.35 15.22 31.94
CA ILE A 204 12.67 16.39 32.51
C ILE A 204 13.49 16.85 33.71
N HIS A 205 13.95 18.10 33.69
CA HIS A 205 14.62 18.68 34.84
C HIS A 205 13.58 19.06 35.89
N ILE A 206 13.55 18.28 36.98
CA ILE A 206 12.64 18.50 38.10
C ILE A 206 13.42 19.06 39.28
N ASP A 207 13.11 20.29 39.70
CA ASP A 207 13.62 20.84 40.94
C ASP A 207 12.81 20.31 42.13
N VAL A 208 13.33 19.24 42.74
CA VAL A 208 12.73 18.59 43.91
C VAL A 208 12.68 19.53 45.12
N SER A 209 13.58 20.53 45.20
CA SER A 209 13.62 21.46 46.33
C SER A 209 12.46 22.46 46.30
N GLU A 210 12.08 22.95 45.11
CA GLU A 210 10.86 23.74 44.90
C GLU A 210 9.60 22.91 45.19
N LEU A 211 9.54 21.64 44.75
CA LEU A 211 8.42 20.73 45.06
C LEU A 211 8.27 20.45 46.57
N LEU A 212 9.37 20.29 47.30
CA LEU A 212 9.35 20.10 48.76
C LEU A 212 9.00 21.40 49.51
N GLY A 213 9.39 22.55 48.96
CA GLY A 213 8.99 23.87 49.45
C GLY A 213 7.47 24.06 49.47
N PHE A 214 6.75 23.48 48.49
CA PHE A 214 5.29 23.45 48.43
C PHE A 214 4.67 22.65 49.58
N ALA A 215 5.22 21.46 49.88
CA ALA A 215 4.77 20.62 50.98
C ALA A 215 4.97 21.28 52.36
N GLN A 216 5.90 22.25 52.45
CA GLN A 216 6.19 23.04 53.65
C GLN A 216 5.44 24.38 53.72
N GLY A 217 4.55 24.68 52.75
CA GLY A 217 3.70 25.87 52.77
C GLY A 217 4.33 27.14 52.17
N THR A 218 5.41 26.99 51.41
CA THR A 218 6.07 28.12 50.72
C THR A 218 5.34 28.41 49.40
N PRO A 219 5.19 29.68 48.96
CA PRO A 219 4.65 29.98 47.64
C PRO A 219 5.61 29.47 46.55
N VAL A 220 5.17 28.48 45.77
CA VAL A 220 5.99 27.84 44.73
C VAL A 220 5.51 28.25 43.35
N ASN A 221 6.46 28.57 42.47
CA ASN A 221 6.19 28.68 41.05
C ASN A 221 6.30 27.28 40.43
N ILE A 222 5.16 26.58 40.31
CA ILE A 222 5.11 25.21 39.76
C ILE A 222 5.76 25.13 38.37
N ALA A 223 5.71 26.21 37.57
CA ALA A 223 6.36 26.23 36.27
C ALA A 223 7.90 26.24 36.37
N ALA A 224 8.47 26.79 37.44
CA ALA A 224 9.92 26.78 37.68
C ALA A 224 10.42 25.43 38.25
N ALA A 225 9.53 24.61 38.80
CA ALA A 225 9.89 23.27 39.27
C ALA A 225 10.12 22.27 38.12
N PHE A 226 9.75 22.62 36.89
CA PHE A 226 9.93 21.83 35.67
C PHE A 226 10.76 22.63 34.65
N ASP A 227 12.02 22.94 34.99
CA ASP A 227 12.90 23.91 34.32
C ASP A 227 13.66 23.35 33.11
N GLY A 228 12.98 22.53 32.31
CA GLY A 228 13.54 22.00 31.07
C GLY A 228 13.04 20.61 30.74
N CYS A 229 12.88 20.36 29.45
CA CYS A 229 12.60 19.06 28.88
C CYS A 229 13.58 18.87 27.72
N ASP A 230 14.45 17.88 27.83
CA ASP A 230 15.26 17.38 26.71
C ASP A 230 14.59 16.12 26.16
N LEU A 231 14.11 16.22 24.92
CA LEU A 231 13.38 15.15 24.25
C LEU A 231 13.95 14.98 22.84
N GLU A 232 14.60 13.85 22.61
CA GLU A 232 15.05 13.44 21.28
C GLU A 232 14.15 12.30 20.79
N THR A 233 13.36 12.56 19.75
CA THR A 233 12.46 11.56 19.15
C THR A 233 12.73 11.37 17.68
N TYR A 234 12.59 10.13 17.22
CA TYR A 234 12.60 9.77 15.81
C TYR A 234 11.30 9.08 15.45
N LEU A 235 10.63 9.57 14.41
CA LEU A 235 9.45 8.93 13.82
C LEU A 235 9.83 8.34 12.47
N PHE A 236 9.73 7.02 12.34
CA PHE A 236 9.91 6.32 11.08
C PHE A 236 8.58 5.73 10.64
N THR A 237 8.28 5.85 9.35
CA THR A 237 7.09 5.27 8.74
C THR A 237 7.51 4.47 7.52
N HIS A 238 7.11 3.21 7.45
CA HIS A 238 7.30 2.34 6.29
C HIS A 238 5.92 1.93 5.80
N HIS A 239 5.71 1.98 4.49
CA HIS A 239 4.44 1.63 3.88
C HIS A 239 4.72 0.69 2.72
N LEU A 240 4.11 -0.49 2.74
CA LEU A 240 4.08 -1.40 1.61
C LEU A 240 2.62 -1.54 1.17
N ALA A 241 2.30 -0.91 0.03
CA ALA A 241 1.02 -1.03 -0.64
C ALA A 241 1.26 -1.29 -2.13
N GLY A 242 1.15 -2.57 -2.50
CA GLY A 242 1.30 -3.02 -3.89
C GLY A 242 2.73 -3.34 -4.31
N ALA A 243 2.82 -4.02 -5.44
CA ALA A 243 4.08 -4.40 -6.07
C ALA A 243 4.02 -4.05 -7.56
N PHE A 244 5.14 -3.57 -8.09
CA PHE A 244 5.28 -3.27 -9.51
C PHE A 244 6.44 -4.09 -10.05
N LEU A 245 6.29 -4.62 -11.27
CA LEU A 245 7.42 -5.18 -11.99
C LEU A 245 8.11 -4.04 -12.73
N TYR A 246 9.39 -3.86 -12.41
CA TYR A 246 10.26 -2.94 -13.12
C TYR A 246 11.54 -3.64 -13.53
N ASN A 247 12.05 -3.27 -14.71
CA ASN A 247 13.34 -3.74 -15.18
C ASN A 247 14.40 -2.69 -14.82
N ASP A 248 15.15 -2.93 -13.74
CA ASP A 248 16.27 -2.11 -13.24
C ASP A 248 17.48 -2.20 -14.18
N SER A 249 17.28 -1.74 -15.41
CA SER A 249 18.31 -1.75 -16.44
C SER A 249 18.95 -0.39 -16.63
N MET A 250 18.30 0.75 -16.27
CA MET A 250 18.90 2.11 -16.35
C MET A 250 18.16 3.22 -15.57
N PRO A 251 18.81 4.04 -14.70
CA PRO A 251 20.12 3.91 -14.06
C PRO A 251 20.01 3.39 -12.60
N LYS A 252 21.12 2.89 -12.06
CA LYS A 252 21.23 2.41 -10.66
C LYS A 252 21.23 3.53 -9.60
N ASP A 253 20.44 4.57 -9.79
CA ASP A 253 20.28 5.66 -8.83
C ASP A 253 19.11 5.44 -7.86
N GLY A 254 18.43 4.29 -7.98
CA GLY A 254 17.29 3.91 -7.16
C GLY A 254 16.01 4.64 -7.53
N LYS A 255 15.93 5.27 -8.70
CA LYS A 255 14.73 5.93 -9.21
C LYS A 255 14.21 5.23 -10.45
N LEU A 256 12.89 5.02 -10.50
CA LEU A 256 12.22 4.55 -11.70
C LEU A 256 12.37 5.57 -12.82
N SER A 257 12.90 5.15 -13.97
CA SER A 257 13.06 6.01 -15.13
C SER A 257 11.85 5.92 -16.09
N VAL A 258 11.46 7.08 -16.61
CA VAL A 258 10.43 7.23 -17.64
C VAL A 258 11.00 8.13 -18.73
N ASN A 259 11.05 7.64 -19.96
CA ASN A 259 11.45 8.43 -21.10
C ASN A 259 10.21 9.08 -21.71
N TYR A 260 10.17 10.41 -21.67
CA TYR A 260 9.12 11.19 -22.30
C TYR A 260 9.57 11.68 -23.66
N GLU A 261 8.72 11.51 -24.68
CA GLU A 261 8.95 12.08 -26.01
C GLU A 261 7.84 13.08 -26.33
N PRO A 262 8.15 14.17 -27.05
CA PRO A 262 7.12 15.09 -27.52
C PRO A 262 6.16 14.35 -28.46
N LEU A 263 4.86 14.44 -28.19
CA LEU A 263 3.82 13.91 -29.05
C LEU A 263 3.89 14.62 -30.41
N ARG A 264 3.93 13.85 -31.50
CA ARG A 264 4.03 14.39 -32.86
C ARG A 264 2.80 14.02 -33.69
N TYR A 265 2.35 14.96 -34.50
CA TYR A 265 1.44 14.68 -35.61
C TYR A 265 2.15 13.83 -36.68
N PRO A 266 1.42 13.12 -37.54
CA PRO A 266 2.00 12.30 -38.62
C PRO A 266 2.90 13.07 -39.60
N ASN A 267 2.73 14.40 -39.70
CA ASN A 267 3.58 15.28 -40.49
C ASN A 267 4.92 15.65 -39.80
N GLY A 268 5.19 15.08 -38.62
CA GLY A 268 6.40 15.30 -37.82
C GLY A 268 6.38 16.51 -36.89
N THR A 269 5.31 17.33 -36.91
CA THR A 269 5.21 18.53 -36.05
C THR A 269 4.78 18.17 -34.63
N THR A 270 5.38 18.82 -33.64
CA THR A 270 5.09 18.56 -32.22
C THR A 270 3.76 19.18 -31.80
N VAL A 271 2.96 18.42 -31.05
CA VAL A 271 1.72 18.90 -30.44
C VAL A 271 2.07 19.87 -29.31
N ALA A 272 1.52 21.08 -29.37
CA ALA A 272 1.66 22.09 -28.32
C ALA A 272 0.28 22.59 -27.86
N ILE A 273 0.09 22.72 -26.56
CA ILE A 273 -1.07 23.34 -25.92
C ILE A 273 -0.53 24.51 -25.10
N ASP A 274 -1.03 25.73 -25.33
CA ASP A 274 -0.63 26.95 -24.63
C ASP A 274 0.90 27.16 -24.56
N ASN A 275 1.57 27.03 -25.71
CA ASN A 275 3.04 27.13 -25.87
C ASN A 275 3.87 26.09 -25.07
N SER A 276 3.24 25.06 -24.53
CA SER A 276 3.95 23.92 -23.91
C SER A 276 3.81 22.69 -24.80
N TYR A 277 4.93 22.01 -25.08
CA TYR A 277 4.88 20.75 -25.81
C TYR A 277 4.20 19.69 -24.95
N VAL A 278 3.30 18.93 -25.58
CA VAL A 278 2.69 17.77 -24.94
C VAL A 278 3.71 16.64 -25.06
N GLU A 279 4.26 16.22 -23.93
CA GLU A 279 5.14 15.06 -23.86
C GLU A 279 4.34 13.84 -23.40
N VAL A 280 4.62 12.69 -24.02
CA VAL A 280 4.01 11.40 -23.68
C VAL A 280 5.09 10.41 -23.27
N PRO A 281 4.87 9.57 -22.26
CA PRO A 281 5.82 8.54 -21.89
C PRO A 281 5.95 7.53 -23.04
N LYS A 282 7.14 7.40 -23.62
CA LYS A 282 7.44 6.47 -24.73
C LYS A 282 7.99 5.14 -24.23
N SER A 283 8.70 5.17 -23.11
CA SER A 283 9.10 3.98 -22.38
C SER A 283 9.14 4.27 -20.88
N SER A 284 8.86 3.25 -20.08
CA SER A 284 9.03 3.29 -18.63
C SER A 284 9.66 1.98 -18.19
N GLU A 285 10.50 2.04 -17.15
CA GLU A 285 10.94 0.84 -16.45
C GLU A 285 9.76 0.11 -15.81
N LEU A 286 8.71 0.85 -15.45
CA LEU A 286 7.45 0.33 -14.93
C LEU A 286 6.60 -0.18 -16.09
N THR A 287 6.58 -1.50 -16.27
CA THR A 287 5.82 -2.12 -17.36
C THR A 287 4.49 -2.67 -16.87
N HIS A 288 4.47 -3.22 -15.65
CA HIS A 288 3.29 -3.89 -15.09
C HIS A 288 3.08 -3.50 -13.62
N ARG A 289 1.81 -3.37 -13.23
CA ARG A 289 1.38 -3.48 -11.84
C ARG A 289 1.11 -4.95 -11.53
N LEU A 290 1.57 -5.44 -10.39
CA LEU A 290 1.17 -6.75 -9.90
C LEU A 290 -0.14 -6.60 -9.14
N ILE A 291 -1.10 -7.43 -9.50
CA ILE A 291 -2.37 -7.53 -8.83
C ILE A 291 -2.40 -8.87 -8.11
N LEU A 292 -2.70 -8.84 -6.82
CA LEU A 292 -3.04 -10.04 -6.10
C LEU A 292 -4.48 -10.41 -6.47
N GLY A 293 -4.64 -11.60 -7.04
CA GLY A 293 -5.92 -12.19 -7.37
C GLY A 293 -6.52 -12.86 -6.13
N GLU A 294 -6.91 -14.12 -6.28
CA GLU A 294 -7.36 -14.95 -5.16
C GLU A 294 -6.22 -15.23 -4.19
N ILE A 295 -6.53 -15.17 -2.90
CA ILE A 295 -5.67 -15.61 -1.80
C ILE A 295 -6.46 -16.63 -1.01
N GLY A 296 -5.95 -17.86 -0.92
CA GLY A 296 -6.63 -18.94 -0.20
C GLY A 296 -6.77 -18.66 1.29
N SER A 297 -5.74 -18.09 1.94
CA SER A 297 -5.86 -17.64 3.33
C SER A 297 -4.88 -16.55 3.75
N PHE A 298 -5.33 -15.72 4.69
CA PHE A 298 -4.52 -14.75 5.42
C PHE A 298 -4.20 -15.28 6.82
N ASN A 299 -2.93 -15.57 7.07
CA ASN A 299 -2.45 -16.05 8.36
C ASN A 299 -1.66 -14.95 9.05
N PHE A 300 -2.29 -14.31 10.04
CA PHE A 300 -1.62 -13.34 10.89
C PHE A 300 -0.76 -14.05 11.93
N GLU A 301 0.54 -13.78 11.88
CA GLU A 301 1.47 -14.29 12.87
C GLU A 301 1.54 -13.31 14.04
N LYS A 302 1.16 -13.80 15.22
CA LYS A 302 1.27 -13.02 16.46
C LYS A 302 2.76 -12.80 16.81
N PRO A 303 3.09 -11.72 17.51
CA PRO A 303 4.44 -11.51 18.03
C PRO A 303 4.93 -12.70 18.85
N VAL A 304 6.07 -13.26 18.44
CA VAL A 304 6.79 -14.31 19.15
C VAL A 304 8.17 -13.78 19.54
N ILE A 305 8.52 -13.94 20.82
CA ILE A 305 9.85 -13.62 21.33
C ILE A 305 10.74 -14.84 21.12
N ASN A 306 11.87 -14.66 20.44
CA ASN A 306 12.90 -15.68 20.35
C ASN A 306 13.73 -15.69 21.64
N PRO A 307 13.71 -16.80 22.41
CA PRO A 307 14.39 -16.85 23.71
C PRO A 307 15.91 -16.80 23.60
N SER A 308 16.49 -17.10 22.44
CA SER A 308 17.95 -17.18 22.26
C SER A 308 18.62 -15.81 22.07
N ASN A 309 17.95 -14.87 21.42
CA ASN A 309 18.50 -13.56 21.06
C ASN A 309 17.57 -12.39 21.41
N LYS A 310 16.47 -12.66 22.12
CA LYS A 310 15.44 -11.69 22.52
C LYS A 310 14.82 -10.92 21.35
N SER A 311 14.93 -11.43 20.13
CA SER A 311 14.27 -10.80 18.99
C SER A 311 12.76 -11.05 19.05
N ILE A 312 12.00 -10.14 18.45
CA ILE A 312 10.55 -10.28 18.30
C ILE A 312 10.24 -10.35 16.81
N SER A 313 9.47 -11.34 16.41
CA SER A 313 9.00 -11.49 15.03
C SER A 313 7.48 -11.63 14.97
N TRP A 314 6.88 -10.99 13.98
CA TRP A 314 5.46 -11.09 13.65
C TRP A 314 5.27 -10.77 12.17
N GLY A 315 4.10 -11.02 11.62
CA GLY A 315 3.90 -10.78 10.20
C GLY A 315 2.54 -11.21 9.66
N LEU A 316 2.48 -11.22 8.34
CA LEU A 316 1.37 -11.71 7.55
C LEU A 316 1.89 -12.74 6.57
N SER A 317 1.29 -13.92 6.58
CA SER A 317 1.49 -14.94 5.56
C SER A 317 0.24 -15.05 4.71
N LEU A 318 0.40 -14.86 3.41
CA LEU A 318 -0.62 -15.08 2.37
C LEU A 318 -0.35 -16.45 1.78
N GLN A 319 -1.33 -17.35 1.77
CA GLN A 319 -1.19 -18.70 1.21
C GLN A 319 -2.03 -18.85 -0.05
N ASP A 320 -1.59 -19.71 -0.97
CA ASP A 320 -2.25 -20.00 -2.24
C ASP A 320 -2.58 -18.70 -3.00
N VAL A 321 -1.53 -17.97 -3.36
CA VAL A 321 -1.64 -16.62 -3.92
C VAL A 321 -1.60 -16.67 -5.43
N ASN A 322 -2.68 -16.23 -6.07
CA ASN A 322 -2.69 -15.96 -7.49
C ASN A 322 -2.30 -14.50 -7.75
N LEU A 323 -1.50 -14.27 -8.78
CA LEU A 323 -1.05 -12.94 -9.19
C LEU A 323 -1.25 -12.75 -10.68
N SER A 324 -1.64 -11.54 -11.07
CA SER A 324 -1.66 -11.12 -12.47
C SER A 324 -0.79 -9.91 -12.66
N ALA A 325 0.10 -9.96 -13.65
CA ALA A 325 0.84 -8.80 -14.12
C ALA A 325 -0.03 -8.01 -15.09
N VAL A 326 -0.45 -6.81 -14.72
CA VAL A 326 -1.30 -5.96 -15.55
C VAL A 326 -0.50 -4.82 -16.13
N PRO A 327 -0.43 -4.69 -17.46
CA PRO A 327 0.27 -3.59 -18.08
C PRO A 327 -0.27 -2.24 -17.61
N VAL A 328 0.65 -1.30 -17.42
CA VAL A 328 0.32 0.06 -16.99
C VAL A 328 -0.52 0.75 -18.08
N GLY A 329 -1.60 1.42 -17.68
CA GLY A 329 -2.52 2.10 -18.60
C GLY A 329 -3.75 1.28 -19.01
N ILE A 330 -3.81 -0.01 -18.68
CA ILE A 330 -5.05 -0.80 -18.83
C ILE A 330 -5.91 -0.66 -17.56
N GLY A 331 -7.22 -0.49 -17.73
CA GLY A 331 -8.19 -0.51 -16.61
C GLY A 331 -8.25 -1.89 -15.95
N LEU A 332 -8.41 -1.94 -14.62
CA LEU A 332 -8.53 -3.21 -13.88
C LEU A 332 -9.71 -4.05 -14.37
N ASP A 333 -10.83 -3.37 -14.62
CA ASP A 333 -12.06 -3.92 -15.16
C ASP A 333 -11.92 -4.39 -16.62
N SER A 334 -10.92 -3.89 -17.34
CA SER A 334 -10.64 -4.30 -18.73
C SER A 334 -9.78 -5.58 -18.79
N TYR A 335 -8.98 -5.87 -17.75
CA TYR A 335 -7.98 -6.95 -17.74
C TYR A 335 -8.50 -8.28 -17.17
N LEU A 336 -9.68 -8.71 -17.61
CA LEU A 336 -10.29 -9.99 -17.22
C LEU A 336 -9.65 -11.17 -17.97
N LYS A 337 -9.55 -12.34 -17.32
CA LYS A 337 -8.91 -13.58 -17.82
C LYS A 337 -7.45 -13.47 -18.22
N ALA A 338 -6.72 -12.52 -17.65
CA ALA A 338 -5.29 -12.50 -17.82
C ALA A 338 -4.65 -13.79 -17.30
N PRO A 339 -3.50 -14.22 -17.85
CA PRO A 339 -2.72 -15.28 -17.25
C PRO A 339 -2.47 -14.98 -15.77
N GLU A 340 -2.74 -15.96 -14.92
CA GLU A 340 -2.44 -15.91 -13.50
C GLU A 340 -1.22 -16.78 -13.21
N GLU A 341 -0.29 -16.23 -12.43
CA GLU A 341 0.83 -16.95 -11.86
C GLU A 341 0.46 -17.37 -10.44
N HIS A 342 0.78 -18.61 -10.08
CA HIS A 342 0.48 -19.16 -8.77
C HIS A 342 1.74 -19.19 -7.90
N LEU A 343 1.63 -18.67 -6.68
CA LEU A 343 2.63 -18.80 -5.62
C LEU A 343 2.04 -19.57 -4.45
N ASP A 344 2.80 -20.53 -3.92
CA ASP A 344 2.41 -21.26 -2.71
C ASP A 344 2.15 -20.30 -1.54
N TYR A 345 3.01 -19.28 -1.37
CA TYR A 345 2.83 -18.26 -0.34
C TYR A 345 3.61 -16.96 -0.62
N ILE A 346 3.13 -15.86 -0.03
CA ILE A 346 3.89 -14.63 0.20
C ILE A 346 4.02 -14.44 1.71
N TYR A 347 5.25 -14.24 2.20
CA TYR A 347 5.50 -14.01 3.62
C TYR A 347 6.06 -12.61 3.85
N LEU A 348 5.32 -11.80 4.61
CA LEU A 348 5.71 -10.46 5.03
C LEU A 348 5.99 -10.49 6.53
N CYS A 349 7.27 -10.47 6.89
CA CYS A 349 7.72 -10.57 8.27
C CYS A 349 8.40 -9.29 8.72
N LEU A 350 8.09 -8.88 9.95
CA LEU A 350 8.94 -7.96 10.70
C LEU A 350 9.78 -8.72 11.70
N TYR A 351 11.05 -8.37 11.72
CA TYR A 351 12.03 -8.90 12.63
C TYR A 351 12.72 -7.75 13.35
N VAL A 352 12.55 -7.70 14.68
CA VAL A 352 13.14 -6.70 15.55
C VAL A 352 14.21 -7.37 16.40
N THR A 353 15.47 -6.92 16.27
CA THR A 353 16.55 -7.40 17.12
C THR A 353 17.28 -6.22 17.76
N TYR A 354 17.56 -6.38 19.05
CA TYR A 354 18.44 -5.49 19.78
C TYR A 354 19.86 -6.05 19.74
N SER A 355 20.85 -5.21 19.47
CA SER A 355 22.25 -5.50 19.78
C SER A 355 22.81 -4.35 20.59
N SER A 356 23.67 -4.65 21.56
CA SER A 356 24.31 -3.67 22.46
C SER A 356 25.03 -2.53 21.73
N ASP A 357 25.33 -2.72 20.45
CA ASP A 357 26.14 -1.81 19.66
C ASP A 357 25.34 -1.06 18.60
N ASN A 358 24.06 -1.40 18.38
CA ASN A 358 23.07 -0.72 17.51
C ASN A 358 21.80 -1.59 17.37
N LEU A 359 20.62 -0.97 17.31
CA LEU A 359 19.41 -1.61 16.78
C LEU A 359 19.58 -1.82 15.27
N LYS A 360 19.49 -3.08 14.82
CA LYS A 360 19.53 -3.43 13.40
C LYS A 360 18.14 -3.85 12.96
N PHE A 361 17.59 -3.12 11.99
CA PHE A 361 16.29 -3.43 11.41
C PHE A 361 16.38 -3.70 9.92
N LEU A 362 15.40 -4.48 9.48
CA LEU A 362 15.05 -4.81 8.10
C LEU A 362 15.89 -5.93 7.46
N LYS A 363 15.28 -7.12 7.39
CA LYS A 363 15.47 -8.06 6.29
C LYS A 363 14.06 -8.37 5.79
N LEU A 364 13.64 -7.65 4.74
CA LEU A 364 12.43 -8.00 3.99
C LEU A 364 12.68 -9.30 3.23
#